data_AF-A0A0C2GD46-F1
#
_entry.id   AF-A0A0C2GD46-F1
#
_cell.length_a   1.000
_cell.length_b   1.000
_cell.length_c   1.000
_cell.angle_alpha   90.00
_cell.angle_beta   90.00
_cell.angle_gamma   90.00
#
_symmetry.space_group_name_H-M   'P 1'
#
loop_
_entity.id
_entity.type
_entity.pdbx_description
1 polymer ?
#
loop_
_entity_poly.entity_id
_entity_poly.type
_entity_poly.pdbx_seq_one_letter_code
_entity_poly.pdbx_strand_id
1 'polypeptide(L)'
;MLLFGNVQGVIDVWWLYDDGGLTLLIPHLLTIPKSYLEGAKLRVFTISTSSRTMEQEQRSMAALLSKFRISFSDVAVISDIGRKPQPETLMRWEKLILPFIAADDSECPAGMTTQSELDAQKQKTNRQLRAAELLREHSIDADLIVM
;
A
#
# COMPACT_ATOMS: atom_id res chain seq x y z
N MET A 1 -30.06 7.92 -21.14
CA MET A 1 -29.99 8.70 -19.90
C MET A 1 -30.35 7.76 -18.75
N LEU A 2 -29.35 7.04 -18.24
CA LEU A 2 -29.51 6.22 -17.04
C LEU A 2 -28.76 6.94 -15.92
N LEU A 3 -29.52 7.51 -15.00
CA LEU A 3 -29.03 8.04 -13.73
C LEU A 3 -28.66 6.84 -12.87
N PHE A 4 -27.44 6.34 -13.01
CA PHE A 4 -26.82 5.59 -11.93
C PHE A 4 -26.64 6.60 -10.78
N GLY A 5 -27.33 6.39 -9.67
CA GLY A 5 -27.11 7.19 -8.47
C GLY A 5 -25.62 7.13 -8.13
N ASN A 6 -24.99 8.31 -8.02
CA ASN A 6 -23.57 8.45 -7.70
C ASN A 6 -23.28 7.80 -6.34
N VAL A 7 -22.94 6.51 -6.33
CA VAL A 7 -22.17 5.94 -5.23
C VAL A 7 -20.78 6.56 -5.39
N GLN A 8 -20.50 7.56 -4.56
CA GLN A 8 -19.23 8.27 -4.61
C GLN A 8 -18.16 7.34 -4.03
N GLY A 9 -17.48 6.60 -4.91
CA GLY A 9 -16.50 5.59 -4.53
C GLY A 9 -15.32 6.16 -3.75
N VAL A 10 -14.55 5.30 -3.11
CA VAL A 10 -13.35 5.63 -2.34
C VAL A 10 -12.14 5.01 -3.02
N ILE A 11 -11.17 5.86 -3.36
CA ILE A 11 -9.87 5.42 -3.87
C ILE A 11 -8.81 5.73 -2.82
N ASP A 12 -8.15 4.68 -2.35
CA ASP A 12 -7.05 4.78 -1.41
C ASP A 12 -5.71 4.65 -2.14
N VAL A 13 -4.89 5.68 -2.03
CA VAL A 13 -3.56 5.72 -2.64
C VAL A 13 -2.51 5.54 -1.58
N TRP A 14 -1.81 4.42 -1.62
CA TRP A 14 -0.70 4.08 -0.74
C TRP A 14 0.61 4.49 -1.41
N TRP A 15 1.00 5.75 -1.26
CA TRP A 15 2.24 6.27 -1.84
C TRP A 15 3.42 5.97 -0.93
N LEU A 16 3.92 4.73 -1.05
CA LEU A 16 4.94 4.13 -0.16
C LEU A 16 6.37 4.21 -0.71
N TYR A 17 6.50 4.54 -1.99
CA TYR A 17 7.76 4.59 -2.72
C TYR A 17 7.73 5.73 -3.74
N ASP A 18 8.89 6.26 -4.09
CA ASP A 18 9.00 7.20 -5.19
C ASP A 18 8.97 6.43 -6.52
N ASP A 19 7.86 6.56 -7.22
CA ASP A 19 7.55 5.93 -8.50
C ASP A 19 7.45 6.98 -9.63
N GLY A 20 7.92 8.21 -9.39
CA GLY A 20 7.75 9.33 -10.30
C GLY A 20 6.33 9.91 -10.32
N GLY A 21 5.46 9.51 -9.38
CA GLY A 21 4.11 10.07 -9.18
C GLY A 21 3.01 9.37 -9.97
N LEU A 22 3.28 8.23 -10.62
CA LEU A 22 2.26 7.48 -11.37
C LEU A 22 1.14 6.96 -10.46
N THR A 23 1.47 6.50 -9.26
CA THR A 23 0.56 6.06 -8.21
C THR A 23 -0.37 7.16 -7.74
N LEU A 24 -0.01 8.44 -7.91
CA LEU A 24 -0.90 9.58 -7.68
C LEU A 24 -1.68 9.98 -8.95
N LEU A 25 -1.04 9.92 -10.12
CA LEU A 25 -1.63 10.37 -11.39
C LEU A 25 -2.78 9.47 -11.85
N ILE A 26 -2.59 8.15 -11.84
CA ILE A 26 -3.60 7.19 -12.31
C ILE A 26 -4.93 7.36 -11.55
N PRO A 27 -4.96 7.32 -10.21
CA PRO A 27 -6.23 7.47 -9.49
C PRO A 27 -6.83 8.87 -9.63
N HIS A 28 -6.01 9.92 -9.77
CA HIS A 28 -6.53 11.24 -10.11
C HIS A 28 -7.29 11.23 -11.45
N LEU A 29 -6.72 10.63 -12.51
CA LEU A 29 -7.39 10.52 -13.81
C LEU A 29 -8.68 9.69 -13.76
N LEU A 30 -8.80 8.74 -12.82
CA LEU A 30 -10.04 7.98 -12.63
C LEU A 30 -11.15 8.81 -11.98
N THR A 31 -10.81 9.91 -11.29
CA THR A 31 -11.78 10.77 -10.57
C THR A 31 -12.34 11.92 -11.41
N ILE A 32 -11.74 12.24 -12.56
CA ILE A 32 -12.17 13.38 -13.40
C ILE A 32 -13.49 13.09 -14.13
N PRO A 33 -14.18 14.12 -14.66
CA PRO A 33 -15.44 13.93 -15.37
C PRO A 33 -15.34 12.94 -16.53
N LYS A 34 -16.36 12.07 -16.66
CA LYS A 34 -16.48 10.99 -17.65
C LYS A 34 -15.53 9.80 -17.46
N SER A 35 -14.80 9.73 -16.34
CA SER A 35 -14.03 8.55 -15.96
C SER A 35 -14.87 7.53 -15.18
N TYR A 36 -14.36 6.31 -15.02
CA TYR A 36 -15.07 5.20 -14.36
C TYR A 36 -15.41 5.49 -12.88
N LEU A 37 -14.55 6.23 -12.17
CA LEU A 37 -14.74 6.60 -10.77
C LEU A 37 -14.93 8.12 -10.63
N GLU A 38 -15.66 8.73 -11.57
CA GLU A 38 -15.95 10.16 -11.56
C GLU A 38 -16.44 10.63 -10.17
N GLY A 39 -15.76 11.64 -9.62
CA GLY A 39 -16.10 12.21 -8.33
C GLY A 39 -15.71 11.37 -7.12
N ALA A 40 -15.04 10.22 -7.27
CA ALA A 40 -14.61 9.40 -6.13
C ALA A 40 -13.73 10.18 -5.14
N LYS A 41 -13.86 9.85 -3.84
CA LYS A 41 -13.06 10.41 -2.76
C LYS A 41 -11.66 9.78 -2.80
N LEU A 42 -10.67 10.61 -3.10
CA LEU A 42 -9.27 10.21 -3.07
C LEU A 42 -8.71 10.39 -1.65
N ARG A 43 -8.23 9.33 -1.00
CA ARG A 43 -7.50 9.39 0.29
C ARG A 43 -6.06 8.96 0.05
N VAL A 44 -5.10 9.72 0.56
CA VAL A 44 -3.68 9.46 0.31
C VAL A 44 -2.99 9.04 1.61
N PHE A 45 -2.40 7.86 1.61
CA PHE A 45 -1.59 7.31 2.69
C PHE A 45 -0.12 7.41 2.29
N THR A 46 0.70 8.01 3.14
CA THR A 46 2.15 8.14 2.93
C THR A 46 2.93 7.63 4.13
N ILE A 47 4.22 7.34 3.98
CA ILE A 47 5.07 6.87 5.08
C ILE A 47 5.86 8.03 5.66
N SER A 48 6.00 8.07 6.98
CA SER A 48 6.98 8.95 7.62
C SER A 48 8.40 8.46 7.32
N THR A 49 9.17 9.23 6.55
CA THR A 49 10.54 8.87 6.13
C THR A 49 11.62 9.49 7.00
N SER A 50 11.26 10.32 8.00
CA SER A 50 12.23 11.21 8.65
C SER A 50 11.92 11.48 10.12
N SER A 51 12.85 12.14 10.83
CA SER A 51 12.70 12.63 12.21
C SER A 51 11.65 13.75 12.37
N ARG A 52 10.95 14.11 11.29
CA ARG A 52 9.91 15.13 11.26
C ARG A 52 8.64 14.64 11.95
N THR A 53 7.83 15.57 12.43
CA THR A 53 6.54 15.23 13.01
C THR A 53 5.57 14.77 11.93
N MET A 54 4.65 13.87 12.26
CA MET A 54 3.62 13.38 11.32
C MET A 54 2.84 14.53 10.67
N GLU A 55 2.55 15.58 11.44
CA GLU A 55 1.86 16.78 10.94
C GLU A 55 2.62 17.51 9.83
N GLN A 56 3.96 17.58 9.93
CA GLN A 56 4.78 18.22 8.90
C GLN A 56 4.75 17.41 7.61
N GLU A 57 4.88 16.08 7.69
CA GLU A 57 4.80 15.21 6.52
C GLU A 57 3.42 15.28 5.85
N GLN A 58 2.34 15.31 6.64
CA GLN A 58 0.98 15.46 6.15
C GLN A 58 0.79 16.79 5.39
N ARG A 59 1.29 17.90 5.95
CA ARG A 59 1.22 19.22 5.28
C ARG A 59 2.06 19.28 4.02
N SER A 60 3.26 18.70 4.03
CA SER A 60 4.13 18.61 2.86
C SER A 60 3.47 17.83 1.73
N MET A 61 2.84 16.70 2.05
CA MET A 61 2.07 15.90 1.10
C MET A 61 0.88 16.67 0.52
N ALA A 62 0.06 17.29 1.39
CA ALA A 62 -1.07 18.11 0.96
C ALA A 62 -0.63 19.26 0.02
N ALA A 63 0.49 19.92 0.34
CA ALA A 63 1.05 20.97 -0.51
C ALA A 63 1.53 20.43 -1.88
N LEU A 64 2.10 19.22 -1.92
CA LEU A 64 2.51 18.56 -3.15
C LEU A 64 1.30 18.24 -4.05
N LEU A 65 0.27 17.61 -3.49
CA LEU A 65 -0.96 17.27 -4.21
C LEU A 65 -1.64 18.53 -4.78
N SER A 66 -1.67 19.61 -3.99
CA SER A 66 -2.20 20.91 -4.42
C SER A 66 -1.41 21.49 -5.61
N LYS A 67 -0.07 21.39 -5.60
CA LYS A 67 0.76 21.82 -6.75
C LYS A 67 0.45 21.03 -8.02
N PHE A 68 0.16 19.74 -7.88
CA PHE A 68 -0.28 18.89 -8.99
C PHE A 68 -1.76 19.06 -9.36
N ARG A 69 -2.50 19.92 -8.65
CA ARG A 69 -3.96 20.13 -8.80
C ARG A 69 -4.76 18.84 -8.61
N ILE A 70 -4.23 17.92 -7.81
CA ILE A 70 -4.92 16.69 -7.44
C ILE A 70 -5.80 17.03 -6.24
N SER A 71 -7.13 16.93 -6.44
CA SER A 71 -8.09 17.05 -5.35
C SER A 71 -8.10 15.77 -4.53
N PHE A 72 -8.05 15.90 -3.21
CA PHE A 72 -8.09 14.79 -2.27
C PHE A 72 -9.02 15.12 -1.10
N SER A 73 -9.54 14.08 -0.48
CA SER A 73 -10.43 14.15 0.67
C SER A 73 -9.69 14.05 2.01
N ASP A 74 -8.60 13.29 2.05
CA ASP A 74 -7.78 13.14 3.25
C ASP A 74 -6.33 12.74 2.91
N VAL A 75 -5.41 13.06 3.81
CA VAL A 75 -4.02 12.61 3.79
C VAL A 75 -3.67 12.05 5.15
N ALA A 76 -3.22 10.79 5.21
CA ALA A 76 -2.76 10.13 6.42
C ALA A 76 -1.28 9.73 6.32
N VAL A 77 -0.57 9.84 7.44
CA VAL A 77 0.85 9.44 7.53
C VAL A 77 0.96 8.18 8.38
N ILE A 78 1.43 7.11 7.76
CA ILE A 78 1.67 5.80 8.38
C ILE A 78 3.10 5.75 8.92
N SER A 79 3.25 5.42 10.20
CA SER A 79 4.54 5.42 10.90
C SER A 79 5.08 4.04 11.25
N ASP A 80 4.31 2.99 10.96
CA ASP A 80 4.48 1.66 11.54
C ASP A 80 4.61 0.55 10.50
N ILE A 81 4.80 0.90 9.22
CA ILE A 81 5.04 -0.08 8.14
C ILE A 81 6.34 -0.88 8.33
N GLY A 82 7.30 -0.33 9.07
CA GLY A 82 8.56 -1.02 9.42
C GLY A 82 8.48 -1.88 10.68
N ARG A 83 7.32 -1.91 11.38
CA ARG A 83 7.16 -2.74 12.57
C ARG A 83 7.04 -4.22 12.20
N LYS A 84 7.38 -5.08 13.15
CA LYS A 84 7.19 -6.53 13.01
C LYS A 84 5.69 -6.81 12.79
N PRO A 85 5.32 -7.66 11.81
CA PRO A 85 3.94 -8.09 11.63
C PRO A 85 3.40 -8.84 12.86
N GLN A 86 2.08 -8.93 12.96
CA GLN A 86 1.44 -9.70 14.02
C GLN A 86 1.82 -11.19 13.95
N PRO A 87 1.94 -11.89 15.09
CA PRO A 87 2.27 -13.31 15.12
C PRO A 87 1.34 -14.17 14.26
N GLU A 88 0.05 -13.86 14.22
CA GLU A 88 -0.94 -14.59 13.43
C GLU A 88 -0.68 -14.44 11.92
N THR A 89 -0.30 -13.23 11.47
CA THR A 89 0.05 -12.97 10.08
C THR A 89 1.31 -13.72 9.67
N LEU A 90 2.33 -13.74 10.54
CA LEU A 90 3.57 -14.50 10.31
C LEU A 90 3.28 -15.99 10.20
N MET A 91 2.53 -16.55 11.16
CA MET A 91 2.18 -17.97 11.16
C MET A 91 1.39 -18.37 9.90
N ARG A 92 0.46 -17.52 9.45
CA ARG A 92 -0.30 -17.74 8.21
C ARG A 92 0.62 -17.74 6.99
N TRP A 93 1.58 -16.81 6.93
CA TRP A 93 2.54 -16.72 5.84
C TRP A 93 3.51 -17.92 5.82
N GLU A 94 4.08 -18.29 6.97
CA GLU A 94 4.97 -19.45 7.10
C GLU A 94 4.29 -20.73 6.62
N LYS A 95 3.02 -20.94 7.00
CA LYS A 95 2.21 -22.07 6.53
C LYS A 95 1.97 -22.04 5.02
N LEU A 96 1.77 -20.85 4.44
CA LEU A 96 1.54 -20.68 2.99
C LEU A 96 2.77 -21.06 2.18
N ILE A 97 3.96 -20.64 2.64
CA ILE A 97 5.19 -20.84 1.88
C ILE A 97 5.86 -22.19 2.12
N LEU A 98 5.52 -22.89 3.21
CA LEU A 98 6.13 -24.16 3.62
C LEU A 98 6.34 -25.18 2.47
N PRO A 99 5.38 -25.40 1.55
CA PRO A 99 5.56 -26.36 0.45
C PRO A 99 6.66 -25.98 -0.56
N PHE A 100 7.12 -24.73 -0.54
CA PHE A 100 8.10 -24.18 -1.47
C PHE A 100 9.49 -24.01 -0.86
N ILE A 101 9.69 -24.40 0.41
CA ILE A 101 10.97 -24.27 1.11
C ILE A 101 11.76 -25.58 0.99
N ALA A 102 13.02 -25.49 0.59
CA ALA A 102 13.93 -26.63 0.57
C ALA A 102 14.27 -27.09 2.00
N ALA A 103 14.37 -28.40 2.22
CA ALA A 103 14.73 -28.95 3.53
C ALA A 103 16.22 -28.75 3.87
N ASP A 104 17.07 -28.66 2.85
CA ASP A 104 18.51 -28.39 2.95
C ASP A 104 18.90 -27.38 1.85
N ASP A 105 19.65 -26.36 2.22
CA ASP A 105 20.18 -25.34 1.31
C ASP A 105 21.19 -25.92 0.31
N SER A 106 21.88 -27.00 0.68
CA SER A 106 22.90 -27.66 -0.16
C SER A 106 22.29 -28.48 -1.29
N GLU A 107 21.06 -28.97 -1.09
CA GLU A 107 20.31 -29.79 -2.04
C GLU A 107 18.96 -29.13 -2.34
N CYS A 108 18.99 -27.90 -2.88
CA CYS A 108 17.79 -27.17 -3.26
C CYS A 108 17.26 -27.64 -4.63
N PRO A 109 16.08 -28.31 -4.70
CA PRO A 109 15.48 -28.70 -5.97
C PRO A 109 15.04 -27.48 -6.77
N ALA A 110 15.03 -27.60 -8.11
CA ALA A 110 14.62 -26.51 -8.99
C ALA A 110 13.19 -26.04 -8.67
N GLY A 111 13.02 -24.74 -8.43
CA GLY A 111 11.73 -24.12 -8.09
C GLY A 111 11.42 -24.05 -6.59
N MET A 112 12.32 -24.53 -5.73
CA MET A 112 12.24 -24.32 -4.28
C MET A 112 13.07 -23.11 -3.84
N THR A 113 12.81 -22.61 -2.63
CA THR A 113 13.52 -21.50 -2.00
C THR A 113 14.34 -22.02 -0.81
N THR A 114 15.59 -21.59 -0.72
CA THR A 114 16.49 -21.92 0.39
C THR A 114 16.19 -21.11 1.64
N GLN A 115 16.63 -21.61 2.80
CA GLN A 115 16.55 -20.88 4.07
C GLN A 115 17.37 -19.58 4.01
N SER A 116 18.56 -19.62 3.40
CA SER A 116 19.39 -18.43 3.15
C SER A 116 18.68 -17.34 2.34
N GLU A 117 17.95 -17.70 1.28
CA GLU A 117 17.17 -16.74 0.48
C GLU A 117 16.01 -16.13 1.29
N LEU A 118 15.32 -16.94 2.10
CA LEU A 118 14.26 -16.46 2.99
C LEU A 118 14.81 -15.46 4.02
N ASP A 119 15.94 -15.78 4.63
CA ASP A 119 16.57 -14.89 5.62
C ASP A 119 17.08 -13.59 4.99
N ALA A 120 17.63 -13.66 3.77
CA ALA A 120 18.04 -12.49 3.01
C ALA A 120 16.86 -11.55 2.68
N GLN A 121 15.66 -12.10 2.45
CA GLN A 121 14.45 -11.32 2.13
C GLN A 121 13.56 -11.01 3.33
N LYS A 122 13.90 -11.47 4.54
CA LYS A 122 13.08 -11.39 5.75
C LYS A 122 12.53 -9.99 6.04
N GLN A 123 13.37 -8.95 5.92
CA GLN A 123 12.93 -7.57 6.17
C GLN A 123 11.90 -7.09 5.14
N LYS A 124 12.12 -7.42 3.86
CA LYS A 124 11.19 -7.09 2.78
C LYS A 124 9.87 -7.82 2.96
N THR A 125 9.92 -9.12 3.26
CA THR A 125 8.74 -9.94 3.58
C THR A 125 7.96 -9.33 4.74
N ASN A 126 8.62 -9.03 5.86
CA ASN A 126 7.97 -8.42 7.02
C ASN A 126 7.29 -7.09 6.65
N ARG A 127 7.95 -6.24 5.86
CA ARG A 127 7.35 -4.98 5.40
C ARG A 127 6.08 -5.21 4.56
N GLN A 128 6.07 -6.22 3.68
CA GLN A 128 4.88 -6.57 2.89
C GLN A 128 3.75 -7.13 3.76
N LEU A 129 4.07 -8.00 4.73
CA LEU A 129 3.09 -8.54 5.66
C LEU A 129 2.48 -7.44 6.52
N ARG A 130 3.29 -6.49 7.00
CA ARG A 130 2.81 -5.33 7.76
C ARG A 130 1.97 -4.39 6.90
N ALA A 131 2.36 -4.14 5.65
CA ALA A 131 1.55 -3.39 4.70
C ALA A 131 0.17 -4.04 4.49
N ALA A 132 0.11 -5.37 4.36
CA ALA A 132 -1.16 -6.09 4.23
C ALA A 132 -2.08 -5.95 5.46
N GLU A 133 -1.53 -5.86 6.67
CA GLU A 133 -2.30 -5.56 7.88
C GLU A 133 -2.88 -4.15 7.86
N LEU A 134 -2.04 -3.17 7.52
CA LEU A 134 -2.41 -1.76 7.44
C LEU A 134 -3.47 -1.51 6.35
N LEU A 135 -3.37 -2.17 5.20
CA LEU A 135 -4.39 -2.15 4.15
C LEU A 135 -5.74 -2.66 4.67
N ARG A 136 -5.73 -3.76 5.43
CA ARG A 136 -6.97 -4.29 6.05
C ARG A 136 -7.51 -3.36 7.14
N GLU A 137 -6.66 -2.62 7.84
CA GLU A 137 -7.06 -1.70 8.90
C GLU A 137 -7.70 -0.41 8.34
N HIS A 138 -7.13 0.15 7.27
CA HIS A 138 -7.52 1.49 6.79
C HIS A 138 -8.31 1.49 5.48
N SER A 139 -8.22 0.43 4.69
CA SER A 139 -8.67 0.39 3.29
C SER A 139 -9.59 -0.79 2.97
N ILE A 140 -10.15 -1.47 3.99
CA ILE A 140 -11.03 -2.63 3.77
C ILE A 140 -12.33 -2.28 3.02
N ASP A 141 -12.82 -1.06 3.19
CA ASP A 141 -14.03 -0.54 2.56
C ASP A 141 -13.74 0.31 1.32
N ALA A 142 -12.49 0.36 0.85
CA ALA A 142 -12.13 1.10 -0.35
C ALA A 142 -12.56 0.36 -1.63
N ASP A 143 -13.05 1.09 -2.63
CA ASP A 143 -13.43 0.52 -3.93
C ASP A 143 -12.21 0.22 -4.80
N LEU A 144 -11.12 0.98 -4.61
CA LEU A 144 -9.85 0.78 -5.30
C LEU A 144 -8.68 1.16 -4.39
N ILE A 145 -7.67 0.30 -4.36
CA ILE A 145 -6.39 0.56 -3.70
C ILE A 145 -5.32 0.65 -4.78
N VAL A 146 -4.55 1.74 -4.78
CA VAL A 146 -3.37 1.93 -5.66
C VAL A 146 -2.12 1.99 -4.79
N MET A 147 -1.16 1.10 -5.00
CA MET A 147 0.07 0.96 -4.21
C MET A 147 1.28 0.67 -5.09
#